data_AF-A0A139D0V0-F1
#
_entry.id   AF-A0A139D0V0-F1
#
_cell.length_a   1.000
_cell.length_b   1.000
_cell.length_c   1.000
_cell.angle_alpha   90.00
_cell.angle_beta   90.00
_cell.angle_gamma   90.00
#
_symmetry.space_group_name_H-M   'P 1'
#
loop_
_entity.id
_entity.type
_entity.pdbx_description
1 polymer ?
#
loop_
_entity_poly.entity_id
_entity_poly.type
_entity_poly.pdbx_seq_one_letter_code
_entity_poly.pdbx_strand_id
1 'polypeptide(L)' 'MPKEEMIAMLLAGGKGTRLGVLTRNIAKPAVPFGAEYRL' A
#
# COMPACT_ATOMS: atom_id res chain seq x y z
N MET A 1 17.77 4.23 -25.27
CA MET A 1 17.33 2.81 -25.26
C MET A 1 15.81 2.81 -25.29
N PRO A 2 15.15 2.02 -26.15
CA PRO A 2 13.70 1.87 -26.11
C PRO A 2 13.29 1.28 -24.75
N LYS A 3 12.18 1.76 -24.18
CA LYS A 3 11.62 1.17 -22.96
C LYS A 3 11.03 -0.20 -23.31
N GLU A 4 11.40 -1.22 -22.55
CA GLU A 4 10.78 -2.55 -22.65
C GLU A 4 9.33 -2.47 -22.15
N GLU A 5 8.41 -3.14 -22.87
CA GLU A 5 7.03 -3.27 -22.44
C GLU A 5 6.94 -4.22 -21.24
N MET A 6 6.46 -3.73 -20.11
CA MET A 6 6.38 -4.48 -18.87
C MET A 6 5.05 -4.22 -18.15
N ILE A 7 4.46 -5.27 -17.59
CA ILE A 7 3.28 -5.19 -16.72
C ILE A 7 3.74 -5.39 -15.27
N ALA A 8 3.36 -4.46 -14.40
CA ALA A 8 3.53 -4.58 -12.96
C ALA A 8 2.17 -4.79 -12.28
N MET A 9 2.08 -5.75 -11.37
CA MET A 9 0.89 -6.01 -10.56
C MET A 9 1.18 -5.70 -9.09
N LEU A 10 0.37 -4.81 -8.51
CA LEU A 10 0.49 -4.42 -7.11
C LEU A 10 -0.61 -5.09 -6.28
N LEU A 11 -0.22 -5.99 -5.37
CA LEU A 11 -1.16 -6.68 -4.48
C LEU A 11 -1.34 -5.88 -3.18
N ALA A 12 -2.24 -4.90 -3.21
CA ALA A 12 -2.44 -3.90 -2.16
C ALA A 12 -3.70 -4.14 -1.27
N GLY A 13 -4.26 -5.35 -1.25
CA GLY A 13 -5.53 -5.64 -0.56
C GLY A 13 -5.43 -6.02 0.94
N GLY A 14 -4.23 -6.06 1.52
CA GLY A 14 -4.03 -6.58 2.87
C GLY A 14 -4.66 -5.70 3.97
N LYS A 15 -5.50 -6.29 4.84
CA LYS A 15 -6.11 -5.58 5.99
C LYS A 15 -5.10 -5.07 7.02
N GLY A 16 -3.94 -5.72 7.18
CA GLY A 16 -2.93 -5.27 8.13
C GLY A 16 -3.31 -5.47 9.61
N THR A 17 -3.92 -6.60 9.98
CA THR A 17 -4.47 -6.88 11.32
C THR A 17 -3.51 -6.62 12.50
N ARG A 18 -2.19 -6.73 12.29
CA ARG A 18 -1.16 -6.40 13.30
C ARG A 18 -1.03 -4.91 13.61
N LEU A 19 -1.56 -4.03 12.76
CA LEU A 19 -1.58 -2.58 12.96
C LEU A 19 -2.79 -2.11 13.80
N GLY A 20 -3.66 -3.05 14.21
CA GLY A 20 -4.72 -2.79 15.17
C GLY A 20 -5.67 -1.67 14.74
N VAL A 21 -5.78 -0.63 15.58
CA VAL A 21 -6.69 0.49 15.37
C VAL A 21 -6.40 1.29 14.09
N LEU A 22 -5.15 1.27 13.61
CA LEU A 22 -4.72 2.02 12.43
C LEU A 22 -5.37 1.49 11.13
N THR A 23 -5.74 0.21 11.10
CA THR A 23 -6.39 -0.42 9.93
C THR A 23 -7.81 -0.89 10.22
N ARG A 24 -8.48 -0.29 11.23
CA ARG A 24 -9.85 -0.68 11.59
C ARG A 24 -10.85 -0.36 10.48
N ASN A 25 -10.69 0.82 9.88
CA ASN A 25 -11.60 1.36 8.86
C ASN A 25 -10.93 1.59 7.50
N ILE A 26 -9.62 1.34 7.40
CA ILE A 26 -8.81 1.54 6.19
C ILE A 26 -7.92 0.32 5.94
N ALA A 27 -7.62 0.04 4.67
CA ALA A 27 -6.66 -0.99 4.29
C ALA A 27 -5.23 -0.57 4.66
N LYS A 28 -4.30 -1.55 4.79
CA LYS A 28 -2.91 -1.26 5.14
C LYS A 28 -2.29 -0.19 4.22
N PRO A 29 -2.36 -0.30 2.87
CA PRO A 29 -1.76 0.68 1.94
C PRO A 29 -2.30 2.12 2.03
N ALA A 30 -3.38 2.34 2.80
CA ALA A 30 -3.93 3.66 3.06
C ALA A 30 -3.39 4.30 4.36
N VAL A 31 -2.65 3.55 5.18
CA VAL A 31 -2.10 4.02 6.46
C VAL A 31 -1.03 5.08 6.19
N PRO A 32 -1.15 6.32 6.72
CA PRO A 32 -0.16 7.37 6.52
C PRO A 32 1.23 7.01 7.08
N PHE A 33 2.27 7.45 6.39
CA PHE A 33 3.66 7.26 6.76
C PHE A 33 4.50 8.46 6.28
N GLY A 34 5.41 8.96 7.13
CA GLY A 34 6.38 9.98 6.70
C GLY A 34 5.77 11.24 6.06
N ALA A 35 4.73 11.82 6.69
CA ALA A 35 3.96 12.98 6.22
C ALA A 35 3.17 12.76 4.91
N GLU A 36 3.84 12.62 3.77
CA GLU A 36 3.19 12.59 2.45
C GLU A 36 2.93 11.17 1.93
N TYR A 37 3.50 10.13 2.57
CA TYR A 37 3.48 8.75 2.08
C TYR A 37 2.46 7.85 2.81
N ARG A 38 2.35 6.61 2.33
CA ARG A 38 1.49 5.54 2.88
C ARG A 38 2.22 4.19 2.92
N LEU A 39 1.85 3.32 3.87
CA LEU A 39 2.53 2.05 4.20
C LEU A 39 1.83 0.78 3.67
#